data_AF-A0A0D7KP04-F1
#
_entry.id   AF-A0A0D7KP04-F1
#
_cell.length_a   1.000
_cell.length_b   1.000
_cell.length_c   1.000
_cell.angle_alpha   90.00
_cell.angle_beta   90.00
_cell.angle_gamma   90.00
#
_symmetry.space_group_name_H-M   'P 1'
#
loop_
_entity.id
_entity.type
_entity.pdbx_description
1 polymer ?
#
loop_
_entity_poly.entity_id
_entity_poly.type
_entity_poly.pdbx_seq_one_letter_code
_entity_poly.pdbx_strand_id
1 'polypeptide(L)' 'MAIAPSNSDDQKKEELKNKIERIRQQLLKVATERKSLTDEKVIVLSQELDHHLLKFQQETRK' A
#
# COMPACT_ATOMS: atom_id res chain seq x y z
N MET A 1 2.62 -12.85 -35.57
CA MET A 1 3.17 -12.91 -34.20
C MET A 1 2.58 -11.73 -33.43
N ALA A 2 1.68 -11.98 -32.49
CA ALA A 2 1.17 -10.95 -31.60
C ALA A 2 2.16 -10.83 -30.43
N ILE A 3 2.82 -9.68 -30.32
CA ILE A 3 3.66 -9.34 -29.16
C ILE A 3 2.67 -9.05 -28.03
N ALA A 4 2.58 -9.93 -27.03
CA ALA A 4 1.74 -9.72 -25.87
C ALA A 4 2.31 -8.57 -25.02
N PRO A 5 1.63 -7.43 -24.87
CA PRO A 5 2.00 -6.42 -23.89
C PRO A 5 1.08 -6.60 -22.67
N SER A 6 1.43 -7.43 -21.69
CA SER A 6 0.58 -7.54 -20.49
C SER A 6 1.24 -7.99 -19.17
N ASN A 7 2.52 -8.38 -19.10
CA ASN A 7 3.06 -8.90 -17.83
C ASN A 7 3.67 -7.85 -16.88
N SER A 8 4.13 -6.70 -17.36
CA SER A 8 4.88 -5.74 -16.52
C SER A 8 3.97 -4.94 -15.59
N ASP A 9 2.81 -4.49 -16.08
CA ASP A 9 2.00 -3.52 -15.34
C ASP A 9 1.09 -4.20 -14.32
N ASP A 10 0.60 -5.40 -14.62
CA ASP A 10 -0.11 -6.24 -13.66
C ASP A 10 0.81 -6.68 -12.51
N GLN A 11 2.08 -7.00 -12.80
CA GLN A 11 3.06 -7.34 -11.77
C GLN A 11 3.34 -6.14 -10.83
N LYS A 12 3.55 -4.94 -11.38
CA LYS A 12 3.75 -3.73 -10.57
C LYS A 12 2.53 -3.42 -9.69
N LYS A 13 1.33 -3.61 -10.22
CA LYS A 13 0.08 -3.41 -9.49
C LYS A 13 -0.04 -4.40 -8.33
N GLU A 14 0.32 -5.66 -8.56
CA GLU A 14 0.30 -6.69 -7.52
C GLU A 14 1.39 -6.43 -6.46
N GLU A 15 2.58 -5.99 -6.85
CA GLU A 15 3.64 -5.56 -5.92
C GLU A 15 3.17 -4.39 -5.04
N LEU A 16 2.53 -3.38 -5.63
CA LEU A 16 2.00 -2.22 -4.90
C LEU A 16 0.88 -2.61 -3.93
N LYS A 17 -0.02 -3.49 -4.36
CA LYS A 17 -1.09 -4.04 -3.52
C LYS A 17 -0.53 -4.84 -2.34
N ASN A 18 0.49 -5.66 -2.58
CA ASN A 18 1.19 -6.40 -1.52
C ASN A 18 1.90 -5.47 -0.53
N LYS A 19 2.48 -4.36 -1.02
CA LYS A 19 3.06 -3.33 -0.14
C LYS A 19 2.00 -2.67 0.75
N ILE A 20 0.87 -2.28 0.17
CA ILE A 20 -0.28 -1.70 0.90
C ILE A 20 -0.75 -2.64 2.01
N GLU A 21 -0.94 -3.92 1.70
CA GLU A 21 -1.40 -4.91 2.69
C GLU A 21 -0.41 -5.10 3.84
N ARG A 22 0.90 -5.14 3.54
CA ARG A 22 1.94 -5.23 4.57
C ARG A 22 1.92 -4.04 5.52
N ILE A 23 1.83 -2.82 4.97
CA ILE A 23 1.76 -1.60 5.78
C ILE A 23 0.48 -1.58 6.62
N ARG A 24 -0.67 -1.99 6.04
CA ARG A 24 -1.93 -2.10 6.77
C ARG A 24 -1.82 -3.04 7.97
N GLN A 25 -1.22 -4.21 7.80
CA GLN A 25 -1.02 -5.18 8.89
C GLN A 25 -0.09 -4.63 9.98
N GLN A 26 0.98 -3.94 9.59
CA GLN A 26 1.88 -3.29 10.54
C GLN A 26 1.17 -2.18 11.32
N LEU A 27 0.39 -1.34 10.65
CA LEU A 27 -0.40 -0.28 11.26
C LEU A 27 -1.36 -0.83 12.31
N LEU A 28 -2.14 -1.87 11.96
CA LEU A 28 -3.07 -2.52 12.88
C LEU A 28 -2.35 -3.12 14.09
N LYS A 29 -1.21 -3.77 13.87
CA LYS A 29 -0.41 -4.35 14.95
C LYS A 29 0.09 -3.26 15.90
N VAL A 30 0.72 -2.19 15.37
CA VAL A 30 1.28 -1.12 16.19
C VAL A 30 0.17 -0.34 16.91
N ALA A 31 -0.94 -0.02 16.25
CA ALA A 31 -2.09 0.64 16.89
C ALA A 31 -2.66 -0.19 18.05
N THR A 32 -2.72 -1.51 17.89
CA THR A 32 -3.16 -2.44 18.93
C THR A 32 -2.15 -2.51 20.09
N GLU A 33 -0.85 -2.65 19.78
CA GLU A 33 0.22 -2.72 20.78
C GLU A 33 0.35 -1.42 21.58
N ARG A 34 0.24 -0.26 20.92
CA ARG A 34 0.32 1.06 21.54
C ARG A 34 -0.98 1.49 22.21
N LYS A 35 -2.11 0.87 21.84
CA LYS A 35 -3.47 1.27 22.23
C LYS A 35 -3.75 2.76 21.96
N SER A 36 -3.16 3.29 20.89
CA SER A 36 -3.23 4.71 20.55
C SER A 36 -3.20 4.87 19.04
N LEU A 37 -4.10 5.71 18.52
CA LEU A 37 -4.11 6.12 17.12
C LEU A 37 -3.27 7.38 16.88
N THR A 38 -2.87 8.07 17.95
CA THR A 38 -2.08 9.30 17.89
C THR A 38 -0.62 9.07 18.29
N ASP A 39 -0.23 7.81 18.53
CA ASP A 39 1.18 7.45 18.66
C ASP A 39 1.91 7.79 17.37
N GLU A 40 3.08 8.42 17.49
CA GLU A 40 3.85 8.90 16.34
C GLU A 40 4.10 7.80 15.31
N LYS A 41 4.38 6.57 15.75
CA LYS A 41 4.64 5.45 14.86
C LYS A 41 3.37 5.01 14.11
N VAL A 42 2.21 5.12 14.75
CA VAL A 42 0.91 4.83 14.13
C VAL A 42 0.57 5.91 13.10
N ILE A 43 0.83 7.18 13.41
CA ILE A 43 0.63 8.29 12.47
C ILE A 43 1.52 8.11 11.24
N VAL A 44 2.82 7.83 11.42
CA VAL A 44 3.76 7.63 10.31
C VAL A 44 3.33 6.47 9.42
N LEU A 45 2.95 5.33 10.00
CA LEU A 45 2.45 4.18 9.23
C LEU A 45 1.14 4.49 8.49
N SER A 46 0.25 5.29 9.10
CA SER A 46 -0.99 5.72 8.44
C SER A 46 -0.69 6.61 7.24
N GLN A 47 0.23 7.56 7.38
CA GLN A 47 0.62 8.45 6.29
C GLN A 47 1.32 7.70 5.15
N GLU A 48 2.17 6.71 5.47
CA GLU A 48 2.79 5.85 4.47
C GLU A 48 1.75 5.01 3.71
N LEU A 49 0.74 4.49 4.43
CA LEU A 49 -0.37 3.76 3.83
C LEU A 49 -1.16 4.64 2.85
N ASP A 50 -1.50 5.87 3.26
CA ASP A 50 -2.23 6.84 2.44
C ASP A 50 -1.46 7.19 1.16
N HIS A 51 -0.14 7.39 1.27
CA HIS A 51 0.72 7.63 0.11
C HIS A 51 0.65 6.49 -0.91
N HIS A 52 0.72 5.24 -0.45
CA HIS A 52 0.65 4.08 -1.34
C HIS A 52 -0.73 3.84 -1.92
N LEU A 53 -1.80 4.09 -1.16
CA LEU A 53 -3.17 4.05 -1.67
C LEU A 53 -3.39 5.08 -2.76
N LEU A 54 -2.90 6.31 -2.59
CA LEU A 54 -3.00 7.35 -3.60
C LEU A 54 -2.25 6.96 -4.88
N LYS A 55 -1.04 6.43 -4.75
CA LYS A 55 -0.26 5.94 -5.90
C LYS A 55 -1.00 4.82 -6.64
N PHE A 56 -1.58 3.87 -5.92
CA PHE A 56 -2.35 2.78 -6.53
C PHE A 56 -3.58 3.30 -7.27
N GLN A 57 -4.31 4.25 -6.68
CA GLN A 57 -5.45 4.88 -7.35
C GLN A 57 -5.03 5.60 -8.63
N GLN A 58 -3.92 6.33 -8.61
CA GLN A 58 -3.39 7.01 -9.80
C GLN A 58 -2.99 6.03 -10.91
N GLU A 59 -2.41 4.88 -10.55
CA GLU A 59 -2.04 3.84 -11.52
C GLU A 59 -3.27 3.11 -12.10
N THR A 60 -4.36 3.00 -11.33
CA THR A 60 -5.62 2.37 -11.81
C THR A 60 -6.57 3.27 -12.56
N ARG A 61 -6.41 4.61 -12.47
CA ARG A 61 -7.24 5.59 -13.19
C ARG A 61 -6.71 5.94 -14.59
N LYS A 62 -5.56 5.40 -14.98
CA LYS A 62 -5.02 5.50 -16.34
C LYS A 62 -5.66 4.46 -17.25
#